data_AF-A0A1V0QEV1-F1
#
_entry.id   AF-A0A1V0QEV1-F1
#
_cell.length_a   1.000
_cell.length_b   1.000
_cell.length_c   1.000
_cell.angle_alpha   90.00
_cell.angle_beta   90.00
_cell.angle_gamma   90.00
#
_symmetry.space_group_name_H-M   'P 1'
#
loop_
_entity.id
_entity.type
_entity.pdbx_description
1 polymer ?
#
loop_
_entity_poly.entity_id
_entity_poly.type
_entity_poly.pdbx_seq_one_letter_code
_entity_poly.pdbx_strand_id
1 'polypeptide(L)' 'MGGDFDFMDEHSHHAASGLTEEESRNRDVLRHIMESSGFEAYCNEWWHYVLADEPYPNTYINFSIS' A
#
# COMPACT_ATOMS: atom_id res chain seq x y z
N MET A 1 12.03 0.70 -2.45
CA MET A 1 10.98 0.89 -1.43
C MET A 1 11.47 0.53 -0.03
N GLY A 2 12.75 0.20 0.23
CA GLY A 2 13.22 -0.16 1.58
C GLY A 2 13.03 -1.63 1.97
N GLY A 3 12.00 -2.30 1.45
CA GLY A 3 11.76 -3.72 1.67
C GLY A 3 10.97 -4.35 0.53
N ASP A 4 10.88 -5.67 0.55
CA ASP A 4 10.11 -6.46 -0.41
C ASP A 4 8.59 -6.40 -0.12
N PHE A 5 7.79 -6.80 -1.12
CA PHE A 5 6.36 -7.06 -0.93
C PHE A 5 6.16 -8.19 0.10
N ASP A 6 5.10 -8.10 0.90
CA ASP A 6 4.79 -9.04 2.00
C ASP A 6 5.87 -9.12 3.10
N PHE A 7 6.71 -8.10 3.23
CA PHE A 7 7.64 -8.02 4.36
C PHE A 7 6.91 -7.55 5.64
N MET A 8 6.57 -8.48 6.52
CA MET A 8 5.72 -8.24 7.70
C MET A 8 6.50 -7.61 8.89
N ASP A 9 7.05 -6.42 8.69
CA ASP A 9 7.83 -5.66 9.68
C ASP A 9 7.44 -4.17 9.69
N GLU A 10 7.74 -3.44 10.76
CA GLU A 10 7.54 -1.98 10.85
C GLU A 10 8.25 -1.23 9.71
N HIS A 11 9.31 -1.81 9.15
CA HIS A 11 9.97 -1.28 7.97
C HIS A 11 9.04 -1.12 6.76
N SER A 12 7.92 -1.86 6.70
CA SER A 12 6.94 -1.76 5.62
C SER A 12 5.93 -0.63 5.77
N HIS A 13 5.86 0.02 6.94
CA HIS A 13 4.97 1.13 7.19
C HIS A 13 5.32 2.32 6.28
N HIS A 14 4.32 3.07 5.79
CA HIS A 14 4.57 4.24 4.93
C HIS A 14 5.55 5.25 5.56
N ALA A 15 5.47 5.44 6.88
CA ALA A 15 6.31 6.36 7.64
C ALA A 15 7.46 5.66 8.40
N ALA A 16 7.91 4.50 7.93
CA ALA A 16 8.98 3.74 8.57
C ALA A 16 10.28 4.55 8.70
N SER A 17 10.92 4.45 9.86
CA SER A 17 12.26 5.00 10.08
C SER A 17 13.34 4.11 9.45
N GLY A 18 14.49 4.69 9.13
CA GLY A 18 15.64 3.95 8.59
C GLY A 18 15.59 3.71 7.08
N LEU A 19 14.60 4.27 6.40
CA LEU A 19 14.58 4.35 4.94
C LEU A 19 15.60 5.39 4.45
N THR A 20 16.18 5.14 3.29
CA THR A 20 16.88 6.18 2.54
C THR A 20 15.89 7.24 2.03
N GLU A 21 16.39 8.44 1.74
CA GLU A 21 15.57 9.52 1.16
C GLU A 21 14.89 9.10 -0.14
N GLU A 22 15.60 8.32 -0.98
CA GLU A 22 15.05 7.82 -2.23
C GLU A 22 13.91 6.83 -2.01
N GLU A 23 14.04 5.93 -1.04
CA GLU A 23 13.00 4.94 -0.73
C GLU A 23 11.74 5.59 -0.16
N SER A 24 11.90 6.55 0.75
CA SER A 24 10.79 7.34 1.28
C SER A 24 10.09 8.12 0.16
N ARG A 25 10.85 8.81 -0.70
CA ARG A 25 10.30 9.53 -1.86
C ARG A 25 9.56 8.60 -2.82
N ASN A 26 10.07 7.40 -3.07
CA ASN A 26 9.42 6.43 -3.94
C ASN A 26 8.08 5.95 -3.35
N ARG A 27 8.01 5.73 -2.02
CA ARG A 27 6.74 5.40 -1.32
C ARG A 27 5.74 6.56 -1.42
N ASP A 28 6.20 7.79 -1.27
CA ASP A 28 5.36 8.98 -1.39
C ASP A 28 4.81 9.18 -2.80
N VAL A 29 5.63 8.96 -3.84
CA VAL A 29 5.19 9.01 -5.23
C VAL A 29 4.11 7.95 -5.50
N LEU A 30 4.32 6.71 -5.06
CA LEU A 30 3.31 5.65 -5.20
C LEU A 30 2.01 6.05 -4.50
N ARG A 31 2.09 6.45 -3.22
CA ARG A 31 0.93 6.87 -2.44
C ARG A 31 0.17 8.00 -3.13
N HIS A 32 0.87 9.03 -3.59
CA HIS A 32 0.26 10.17 -4.25
C HIS A 32 -0.48 9.77 -5.53
N ILE A 33 0.12 8.91 -6.36
CA ILE A 33 -0.51 8.39 -7.58
C ILE A 33 -1.79 7.63 -7.22
N MET A 34 -1.72 6.72 -6.25
CA MET A 34 -2.84 5.88 -5.85
C MET A 34 -3.99 6.72 -5.25
N GLU A 35 -3.68 7.64 -4.33
CA GLU A 35 -4.67 8.56 -3.74
C GLU A 35 -5.32 9.46 -4.79
N SER A 36 -4.54 10.00 -5.74
CA SER A 36 -5.09 10.77 -6.86
C SER A 36 -5.97 9.95 -7.82
N SER A 37 -5.84 8.62 -7.77
CA SER A 37 -6.60 7.66 -8.59
C SER A 37 -7.80 7.06 -7.85
N GLY A 38 -8.13 7.55 -6.65
CA GLY A 38 -9.29 7.11 -5.88
C GLY A 38 -9.04 5.93 -4.94
N PHE A 39 -7.78 5.64 -4.62
CA PHE A 39 -7.42 4.61 -3.64
C PHE A 39 -7.05 5.22 -2.28
N GLU A 40 -7.18 4.42 -1.23
CA GLU A 40 -6.75 4.73 0.13
C GLU A 40 -5.54 3.86 0.51
N ALA A 41 -4.50 4.49 1.03
CA ALA A 41 -3.28 3.81 1.46
C ALA A 41 -3.46 3.16 2.84
N TYR A 42 -2.98 1.93 3.02
CA TYR A 42 -2.91 1.31 4.34
C TYR A 42 -1.56 1.64 5.00
N CYS A 43 -1.58 2.26 6.18
CA CYS A 43 -0.40 2.86 6.79
C CYS A 43 0.75 1.87 7.09
N ASN A 44 0.44 0.60 7.30
CA ASN A 44 1.41 -0.41 7.72
C ASN A 44 2.08 -1.16 6.55
N GLU A 45 1.58 -1.01 5.32
CA GLU A 45 2.08 -1.74 4.16
C GLU A 45 2.18 -0.79 2.95
N TRP A 46 3.39 -0.37 2.58
CA TRP A 46 3.60 0.62 1.51
C TRP A 46 3.01 0.22 0.13
N TRP A 47 2.77 -1.07 -0.07
CA TRP A 47 2.20 -1.66 -1.28
C TRP A 47 0.66 -1.79 -1.26
N HIS A 48 0.01 -1.62 -0.10
CA HIS A 48 -1.39 -1.95 0.08
C HIS A 48 -2.29 -0.73 -0.11
N TYR A 49 -3.24 -0.87 -1.04
CA TYR A 49 -4.23 0.16 -1.34
C TYR A 49 -5.61 -0.46 -1.55
N VAL A 50 -6.64 0.21 -1.05
CA VAL A 50 -8.06 -0.17 -1.21
C VAL A 50 -8.75 0.90 -2.05
N LEU A 51 -9.71 0.52 -2.91
CA LEU A 51 -10.49 1.50 -3.66
C LEU A 51 -11.46 2.21 -2.70
N ALA A 52 -11.43 3.55 -2.66
CA ALA A 52 -12.20 4.34 -1.68
C ALA A 52 -13.72 4.12 -1.79
N ASP A 53 -14.22 3.97 -3.02
CA ASP A 53 -15.62 3.65 -3.33
C ASP A 53 -15.70 2.23 -3.92
N GLU A 54 -15.27 1.24 -3.14
CA GLU A 54 -15.29 -0.15 -3.60
C GLU A 54 -16.73 -0.71 -3.70
N PRO A 55 -17.05 -1.50 -4.74
CA PRO A 55 -18.42 -1.96 -4.98
C PRO A 55 -18.90 -3.04 -4.00
N TYR A 56 -17.99 -3.70 -3.26
CA TYR A 56 -18.29 -4.89 -2.48
C TYR A 56 -17.63 -4.91 -1.09
N PRO A 57 -17.78 -3.86 -0.24
CA PRO A 57 -16.95 -3.69 0.95
C PRO A 57 -17.15 -4.74 2.06
N ASN A 58 -18.28 -5.45 2.01
CA ASN A 58 -18.62 -6.48 2.98
C ASN A 58 -18.77 -7.87 2.35
N THR A 59 -18.29 -8.04 1.11
CA THR A 59 -18.39 -9.33 0.39
C THR A 59 -17.01 -9.90 0.13
N TYR A 60 -16.72 -11.02 0.79
CA TYR A 60 -15.51 -11.80 0.57
C TYR A 60 -15.79 -12.85 -0.50
N ILE A 61 -15.20 -12.66 -1.67
CA ILE A 61 -15.45 -13.52 -2.82
C ILE A 61 -14.52 -14.74 -2.76
N ASN A 62 -15.08 -15.94 -2.91
CA ASN A 62 -14.36 -17.21 -2.83
C ASN A 62 -14.54 -18.03 -4.13
N PHE A 63 -13.86 -17.60 -5.20
CA PHE A 63 -13.68 -18.38 -6.42
C PHE A 63 -12.19 -18.54 -6.73
N SER A 64 -11.82 -19.57 -7.50
CA SER A 64 -10.42 -19.80 -7.87
C SER A 64 -9.94 -18.79 -8.91
N ILE A 65 -8.78 -18.18 -8.66
CA ILE A 65 -8.05 -17.41 -9.66
C ILE A 65 -7.29 -18.43 -10.53
N SER A 66 -7.66 -18.57 -11.80
CA SER A 66 -7.10 -19.53 -12.76
C SER A 66 -6.49 -18.83 -13.95
#